data_AF-A0A4P5Y5X6-F1
#
_entry.id   AF-A0A4P5Y5X6-F1
#
_cell.length_a   1.000
_cell.length_b   1.000
_cell.length_c   1.000
_cell.angle_alpha   90.00
_cell.angle_beta   90.00
_cell.angle_gamma   90.00
#
_symmetry.space_group_name_H-M   'P 1'
#
loop_
_entity.id
_entity.type
_entity.pdbx_description
1 polymer ?
#
loop_
_entity_poly.entity_id
_entity_poly.type
_entity_poly.pdbx_seq_one_letter_code
_entity_poly.pdbx_strand_id
1 'polypeptide(L)'
;MAGRAIFGDPKQVSEFRTRTGIDLTKDEKKLLIVVRTPQSIEGESPSLDLDLIDAVSRRLKLHGVQIVNPDDVARWIDKNGGRFDHPSELAREFDTDFIAVVDVDTFSLHDAGSPNLYHGSASGQMQVFQVQEVAGAKETLQVFTGNFRNQYPPHGPVPCDSLSRKMFEKKFVDNLSDRLGSRFYDYRLGDEM
;
A
#
# COMPACT_ATOMS: atom_id res chain seq x y z
N MET A 1 -33.91 30.07 6.77
CA MET A 1 -33.09 28.89 7.13
C MET A 1 -31.78 28.97 6.35
N ALA A 2 -30.85 29.81 6.83
CA ALA A 2 -29.55 30.01 6.18
C ALA A 2 -28.49 29.62 7.21
N GLY A 3 -27.70 28.59 6.90
CA GLY A 3 -26.61 28.15 7.78
C GLY A 3 -26.32 26.67 7.66
N ARG A 4 -25.54 26.29 6.63
CA ARG A 4 -24.57 25.17 6.61
C ARG A 4 -24.09 24.96 5.17
N ALA A 5 -23.10 25.74 4.74
CA ALA A 5 -22.35 25.47 3.51
C ALA A 5 -20.96 26.15 3.58
N ILE A 6 -20.24 26.01 4.71
CA ILE A 6 -18.87 26.53 4.84
C ILE A 6 -17.86 25.42 5.22
N PHE A 7 -18.32 24.29 5.76
CA PHE A 7 -17.49 23.11 5.92
C PHE A 7 -17.73 22.20 4.71
N GLY A 8 -16.74 22.10 3.81
CA GLY A 8 -16.75 21.12 2.73
C GLY A 8 -16.92 19.70 3.26
N ASP A 9 -17.21 18.76 2.36
CA ASP A 9 -17.59 17.39 2.75
C ASP A 9 -16.65 16.80 3.81
N PRO A 10 -17.22 16.17 4.85
CA PRO A 10 -16.43 15.62 5.95
C PRO A 10 -15.45 14.58 5.41
N LYS A 11 -14.18 14.70 5.82
CA LYS A 11 -13.20 13.68 5.51
C LYS A 11 -13.56 12.37 6.21
N GLN A 12 -13.41 11.27 5.51
CA GLN A 12 -13.40 9.95 6.10
C GLN A 12 -12.08 9.74 6.84
N VAL A 13 -12.17 9.34 8.10
CA VAL A 13 -11.01 9.02 8.92
C VAL A 13 -10.37 7.73 8.40
N SER A 14 -9.04 7.72 8.27
CA SER A 14 -8.32 6.55 7.77
C SER A 14 -8.46 5.34 8.70
N GLU A 15 -8.36 4.13 8.14
CA GLU A 15 -8.42 2.90 8.94
C GLU A 15 -7.29 2.85 9.98
N PHE A 16 -6.08 3.26 9.59
CA PHE A 16 -4.93 3.34 10.50
C PHE A 16 -5.23 4.28 11.67
N ARG A 17 -5.66 5.51 11.39
CA ARG A 17 -5.95 6.51 12.42
C ARG A 17 -7.07 6.07 13.35
N THR A 18 -8.10 5.41 12.82
CA THR A 18 -9.20 4.85 13.61
C THR A 18 -8.71 3.81 14.62
N ARG A 19 -7.68 3.03 14.26
CA ARG A 19 -7.14 1.96 15.10
C ARG A 19 -6.06 2.43 16.08
N THR A 20 -5.21 3.35 15.67
CA THR A 20 -4.04 3.77 16.45
C THR A 20 -4.23 5.12 17.16
N GLY A 21 -5.20 5.92 16.71
CA GLY A 21 -5.39 7.30 17.13
C GLY A 21 -4.40 8.29 16.49
N ILE A 22 -3.46 7.81 15.66
CA ILE A 22 -2.36 8.59 15.10
C ILE A 22 -2.72 9.08 13.70
N ASP A 23 -2.48 10.36 13.45
CA ASP A 23 -2.63 11.02 12.17
C ASP A 23 -1.24 11.18 11.53
N LEU A 24 -0.84 10.25 10.68
CA LEU A 24 0.48 10.24 10.01
C LEU A 24 0.74 11.46 9.11
N THR A 25 -0.28 12.28 8.85
CA THR A 25 -0.13 13.53 8.07
C THR A 25 0.21 14.73 8.95
N LYS A 26 0.18 14.57 10.28
CA LYS A 26 0.36 15.65 11.26
C LYS A 26 1.30 15.29 12.40
N ASP A 27 1.16 14.09 12.93
CA ASP A 27 2.06 13.56 13.93
C ASP A 27 3.38 13.28 13.19
N GLU A 28 4.48 13.91 13.61
CA GLU A 28 5.82 13.81 12.99
C GLU A 28 6.39 12.38 13.14
N LYS A 29 5.74 11.43 12.46
CA LYS A 29 5.92 10.01 12.54
C LYS A 29 6.29 9.48 11.18
N LYS A 30 7.35 8.68 11.12
CA LYS A 30 7.85 8.13 9.87
C LYS A 30 7.33 6.72 9.66
N LEU A 31 6.86 6.46 8.44
CA LEU A 31 6.34 5.16 8.01
C LEU A 31 7.33 4.50 7.03
N LEU A 32 7.68 3.26 7.29
CA LEU A 32 8.37 2.39 6.34
C LEU A 32 7.33 1.46 5.71
N ILE A 33 7.40 1.23 4.40
CA ILE A 33 6.52 0.29 3.71
C ILE A 33 7.36 -0.73 2.95
N VAL A 34 6.90 -1.98 2.98
CA VAL A 34 7.44 -3.07 2.17
C VAL A 34 6.29 -3.85 1.55
N VAL A 35 6.49 -4.30 0.32
CA VAL A 35 5.59 -5.20 -0.40
C VAL A 35 6.28 -6.55 -0.52
N ARG A 36 5.53 -7.62 -0.28
CA ARG A 36 5.98 -8.99 -0.49
C ARG A 36 5.03 -9.69 -1.45
N THR A 37 5.60 -10.39 -2.42
CA THR A 37 4.89 -11.19 -3.40
C THR A 37 5.39 -12.64 -3.35
N PRO A 38 4.53 -13.65 -3.49
CA PRO A 38 4.96 -15.02 -3.70
C PRO A 38 5.60 -15.20 -5.09
N GLN A 39 6.50 -16.18 -5.22
CA GLN A 39 7.19 -16.49 -6.47
C GLN A 39 6.26 -16.74 -7.67
N SER A 40 5.03 -17.23 -7.42
CA SER A 40 4.03 -17.42 -8.47
C SER A 40 3.64 -16.10 -9.14
N ILE A 41 3.59 -15.00 -8.38
CA ILE A 41 3.29 -13.67 -8.92
C ILE A 41 4.53 -13.09 -9.59
N GLU A 42 5.71 -13.23 -8.98
CA GLU A 42 6.99 -12.77 -9.55
C GLU A 42 7.26 -13.38 -10.94
N GLY A 43 6.83 -14.62 -11.18
CA GLY A 43 6.96 -15.26 -12.50
C GLY A 43 6.13 -14.59 -13.60
N GLU A 44 4.99 -13.99 -13.26
CA GLU A 44 4.08 -13.34 -14.22
C GLU A 44 4.28 -11.82 -14.29
N SER A 45 4.54 -11.19 -13.14
CA SER A 45 4.71 -9.74 -12.96
C SER A 45 5.96 -9.46 -12.10
N PRO A 46 7.17 -9.59 -12.66
CA PRO A 46 8.43 -9.60 -11.89
C PRO A 46 8.77 -8.30 -11.16
N SER A 47 8.15 -7.18 -11.51
CA SER A 47 8.39 -5.87 -10.89
C SER A 47 7.24 -5.40 -10.01
N LEU A 48 6.23 -6.25 -9.75
CA LEU A 48 5.00 -5.82 -9.09
C LEU A 48 5.26 -5.22 -7.70
N ASP A 49 6.13 -5.84 -6.92
CA ASP A 49 6.52 -5.39 -5.59
C ASP A 49 7.12 -3.98 -5.64
N LEU A 50 8.07 -3.74 -6.55
CA LEU A 50 8.73 -2.46 -6.79
C LEU A 50 7.77 -1.40 -7.35
N ASP A 51 6.94 -1.77 -8.33
CA ASP A 51 5.97 -0.86 -8.94
C ASP A 51 4.90 -0.43 -7.90
N LEU A 52 4.47 -1.36 -7.06
CA LEU A 52 3.46 -1.10 -6.02
C LEU A 52 4.04 -0.29 -4.86
N ILE A 53 5.24 -0.60 -4.37
CA ILE A 53 5.87 0.19 -3.31
C ILE A 53 6.10 1.63 -3.76
N ASP A 54 6.51 1.84 -5.02
CA ASP A 54 6.70 3.15 -5.61
C ASP A 54 5.38 3.92 -5.72
N ALA A 55 4.33 3.29 -6.23
CA ALA A 55 3.03 3.91 -6.39
C ALA A 55 2.42 4.31 -5.04
N VAL A 56 2.44 3.41 -4.05
CA VAL A 56 1.95 3.68 -2.69
C VAL A 56 2.79 4.78 -2.03
N SER A 57 4.13 4.71 -2.15
CA SER A 57 5.04 5.71 -1.60
C SER A 57 4.79 7.10 -2.16
N ARG A 58 4.60 7.22 -3.47
CA ARG A 58 4.24 8.50 -4.11
C ARG A 58 2.91 9.02 -3.57
N ARG A 59 1.90 8.17 -3.47
CA ARG A 59 0.57 8.56 -2.97
C ARG A 59 0.63 9.08 -1.54
N LEU A 60 1.34 8.39 -0.66
CA LEU A 60 1.52 8.79 0.74
C LEU A 60 2.25 10.13 0.87
N LYS A 61 3.34 10.31 0.13
CA LYS A 61 4.08 11.59 0.08
C LYS A 61 3.18 12.74 -0.40
N LEU A 62 2.35 12.52 -1.41
CA LEU A 62 1.39 13.53 -1.90
C LEU A 62 0.38 13.96 -0.83
N HIS A 63 0.05 13.07 0.11
CA HIS A 63 -0.85 13.35 1.23
C HIS A 63 -0.13 13.77 2.52
N GLY A 64 1.17 14.06 2.45
CA GLY A 64 1.94 14.60 3.57
C GLY A 64 2.41 13.57 4.60
N VAL A 65 2.31 12.27 4.29
CA VAL A 65 2.86 11.22 5.15
C VAL A 65 4.38 11.18 4.99
N GLN A 66 5.10 11.22 6.11
CA GLN A 66 6.55 11.05 6.10
C GLN A 66 6.89 9.56 5.94
N ILE A 67 7.66 9.23 4.91
CA ILE A 67 8.06 7.84 4.66
C ILE A 67 9.58 7.67 4.59
N VAL A 68 10.04 6.51 5.03
CA VAL A 68 11.41 6.04 4.73
C VAL A 68 11.54 5.88 3.22
N ASN A 69 12.71 6.20 2.68
CA ASN A 69 12.96 6.08 1.24
C ASN A 69 12.87 4.61 0.79
N PRO A 70 11.92 4.25 -0.11
CA PRO A 70 11.74 2.85 -0.51
C PRO A 70 12.98 2.25 -1.18
N ASP A 71 13.76 3.06 -1.91
CA ASP A 71 15.01 2.60 -2.55
C ASP A 71 16.06 2.13 -1.53
N ASP A 72 16.13 2.80 -0.37
CA ASP A 72 17.06 2.42 0.70
C ASP A 72 16.64 1.10 1.35
N VAL A 73 15.34 0.91 1.53
CA VAL A 73 14.75 -0.33 2.06
C VAL A 73 14.97 -1.49 1.11
N ALA A 74 14.67 -1.31 -0.19
CA ALA A 74 14.90 -2.33 -1.21
C ALA A 74 16.38 -2.74 -1.27
N ARG A 75 17.30 -1.77 -1.29
CA ARG A 75 18.75 -2.03 -1.28
C ARG A 75 19.21 -2.81 -0.04
N TRP A 76 18.61 -2.55 1.12
CA TRP A 76 18.94 -3.30 2.34
C TRP A 76 18.42 -4.74 2.25
N ILE A 77 17.17 -4.94 1.80
CA ILE A 77 16.58 -6.27 1.61
C ILE A 77 17.44 -7.11 0.65
N ASP A 78 17.85 -6.53 -0.48
CA ASP A 78 18.71 -7.20 -1.46
C ASP A 78 20.05 -7.65 -0.85
N LYS A 79 20.69 -6.76 -0.07
CA LYS A 79 21.95 -7.06 0.63
C LYS A 79 21.79 -8.12 1.73
N ASN A 80 20.59 -8.27 2.25
CA ASN A 80 20.27 -9.17 3.37
C ASN A 80 19.60 -10.47 2.91
N GLY A 81 19.80 -10.87 1.65
CA GLY A 81 19.34 -12.15 1.11
C GLY A 81 17.97 -12.09 0.43
N GLY A 82 17.50 -10.90 0.06
CA GLY A 82 16.26 -10.68 -0.70
C GLY A 82 14.99 -10.80 0.13
N ARG A 83 15.09 -11.00 1.45
CA ARG A 83 13.94 -11.10 2.36
C ARG A 83 14.33 -10.70 3.78
N PHE A 84 13.31 -10.49 4.61
CA PHE A 84 13.44 -10.36 6.06
C PHE A 84 12.43 -11.30 6.72
N ASP A 85 12.76 -11.83 7.90
CA ASP A 85 11.90 -12.79 8.61
C ASP A 85 10.97 -12.05 9.58
N HIS A 86 11.45 -10.98 10.23
CA HIS A 86 10.67 -10.19 11.18
C HIS A 86 10.78 -8.67 10.94
N PRO A 87 9.69 -7.89 11.06
CA PRO A 87 9.74 -6.42 10.94
C PRO A 87 10.73 -5.73 11.90
N SER A 88 11.06 -6.35 13.04
CA SER A 88 12.10 -5.83 13.95
C SER A 88 13.46 -5.67 13.28
N GLU A 89 13.77 -6.44 12.23
CA GLU A 89 15.02 -6.28 11.48
C GLU A 89 15.07 -4.94 10.75
N LEU A 90 13.97 -4.57 10.09
CA LEU A 90 13.81 -3.26 9.45
C LEU A 90 13.79 -2.14 10.50
N ALA A 91 13.16 -2.35 11.66
CA ALA A 91 13.14 -1.37 12.73
C ALA A 91 14.55 -1.04 13.24
N ARG A 92 15.44 -2.04 13.34
CA ARG A 92 16.81 -1.89 13.80
C ARG A 92 17.67 -1.10 12.81
N GLU A 93 17.47 -1.31 11.51
CA GLU A 93 18.20 -0.60 10.46
C GLU A 93 17.69 0.84 10.26
N PHE A 94 16.37 1.00 10.16
CA PHE A 94 15.77 2.25 9.72
C PHE A 94 15.25 3.06 10.92
N ASP A 95 15.43 4.37 10.83
CA ASP A 95 14.73 5.32 11.69
C ASP A 95 13.28 5.41 11.22
N THR A 96 12.37 4.69 11.87
CA THR A 96 10.95 4.65 11.54
C THR A 96 10.11 4.41 12.80
N ASP A 97 8.92 5.00 12.86
CA ASP A 97 7.96 4.78 13.94
C ASP A 97 7.00 3.64 13.63
N PHE A 98 6.70 3.45 12.34
CA PHE A 98 5.78 2.42 11.86
C PHE A 98 6.38 1.67 10.68
N ILE A 99 6.03 0.39 10.56
CA ILE A 99 6.38 -0.48 9.44
C ILE A 99 5.09 -1.10 8.90
N ALA A 100 4.71 -0.79 7.67
CA ALA A 100 3.63 -1.45 6.95
C ALA A 100 4.20 -2.56 6.06
N VAL A 101 3.75 -3.80 6.30
CA VAL A 101 4.04 -4.97 5.47
C VAL A 101 2.79 -5.27 4.67
N VAL A 102 2.91 -5.23 3.34
CA VAL A 102 1.85 -5.57 2.40
C VAL A 102 2.17 -6.91 1.76
N ASP A 103 1.41 -7.94 2.11
CA ASP A 103 1.48 -9.25 1.49
C ASP A 103 0.45 -9.33 0.37
N VAL A 104 0.91 -9.53 -0.86
CA VAL A 104 0.04 -9.74 -2.02
C VAL A 104 -0.10 -11.23 -2.26
N ASP A 105 -1.25 -11.80 -1.90
CA ASP A 105 -1.51 -13.24 -2.02
C ASP A 105 -1.86 -13.64 -3.46
N THR A 106 -2.62 -12.78 -4.15
CA THR A 106 -3.03 -13.01 -5.55
C THR A 106 -2.89 -11.72 -6.35
N PHE A 107 -2.48 -11.88 -7.61
CA PHE A 107 -2.45 -10.81 -8.60
C PHE A 107 -2.67 -11.41 -9.99
N SER A 108 -3.63 -10.88 -10.74
CA SER A 108 -3.88 -11.24 -12.13
C SER A 108 -4.27 -9.98 -12.90
N LEU A 109 -3.90 -9.92 -14.18
CA LEU A 109 -4.33 -8.87 -15.10
C LEU A 109 -5.56 -9.27 -15.93
N HIS A 110 -5.88 -10.57 -16.00
CA HIS A 110 -6.91 -11.10 -16.89
C HIS A 110 -8.11 -11.60 -16.10
N ASP A 111 -9.27 -11.56 -16.76
CA ASP A 111 -10.48 -12.18 -16.26
C ASP A 111 -10.33 -13.71 -16.21
N ALA A 112 -10.76 -14.33 -15.11
CA ALA A 112 -10.67 -15.78 -14.94
C ALA A 112 -11.44 -16.58 -15.99
N GLY A 113 -12.51 -15.99 -16.56
CA GLY A 113 -13.33 -16.60 -17.60
C GLY A 113 -12.86 -16.33 -19.02
N SER A 114 -11.92 -15.39 -19.24
CA SER A 114 -11.48 -15.02 -20.58
C SER A 114 -10.09 -14.37 -20.61
N PRO A 115 -9.06 -15.03 -21.16
CA PRO A 115 -7.71 -14.46 -21.26
C PRO A 115 -7.61 -13.28 -22.24
N ASN A 116 -8.64 -13.05 -23.07
CA ASN A 116 -8.69 -11.92 -24.01
C ASN A 116 -9.33 -10.67 -23.40
N LEU A 117 -9.68 -10.73 -22.11
CA LEU A 117 -10.23 -9.60 -21.37
C LEU A 117 -9.31 -9.25 -20.21
N TYR A 118 -8.93 -7.98 -20.13
CA TYR A 118 -8.30 -7.41 -18.96
C TYR A 118 -9.33 -7.17 -17.87
N HIS A 119 -9.07 -7.76 -16.70
CA HIS A 119 -9.82 -7.55 -15.48
C HIS A 119 -8.88 -7.85 -14.31
N GLY A 120 -8.12 -6.83 -13.95
CA GLY A 120 -7.16 -6.85 -12.86
C GLY A 120 -7.83 -7.29 -11.56
N SER A 121 -7.25 -8.26 -10.88
CA SER A 121 -7.67 -8.68 -9.55
C SER A 121 -6.45 -8.86 -8.66
N ALA A 122 -6.57 -8.36 -7.43
CA ALA A 122 -5.53 -8.50 -6.43
C ALA A 122 -6.16 -8.71 -5.05
N SER A 123 -5.56 -9.56 -4.24
CA SER A 123 -5.95 -9.72 -2.84
C SER A 123 -4.74 -9.96 -1.98
N GLY A 124 -4.87 -9.62 -0.71
CA GLY A 124 -3.78 -9.80 0.24
C GLY A 124 -4.11 -9.27 1.61
N GLN A 125 -3.06 -9.09 2.40
CA GLN A 125 -3.14 -8.55 3.75
C GLN A 125 -2.14 -7.40 3.93
N MET A 126 -2.54 -6.41 4.71
CA MET A 126 -1.65 -5.37 5.21
C MET A 126 -1.57 -5.48 6.72
N GLN A 127 -0.35 -5.53 7.25
CA GLN A 127 -0.06 -5.45 8.67
C GLN A 127 0.75 -4.20 8.93
N VAL A 128 0.48 -3.48 10.01
CA VAL A 128 1.29 -2.34 10.43
C VAL A 128 1.78 -2.59 11.85
N PHE A 129 3.07 -2.38 12.02
CA PHE A 129 3.77 -2.57 13.27
C PHE A 129 4.27 -1.21 13.77
N GLN A 130 4.07 -0.94 15.05
CA GLN A 130 4.68 0.17 15.75
C GLN A 130 6.06 -0.25 16.24
N VAL A 131 7.07 0.58 15.98
CA VAL A 131 8.42 0.41 16.53
C VAL A 131 8.44 0.94 17.96
N GLN A 132 8.96 0.12 18.87
CA GLN A 132 9.11 0.45 20.28
C GLN A 132 10.53 0.09 20.74
N GLU A 133 11.05 0.85 21.70
CA GLU A 133 12.33 0.53 22.34
C GLU A 133 12.05 -0.23 23.64
N VAL A 134 12.49 -1.48 23.70
CA VAL A 134 12.33 -2.35 24.87
C VAL A 134 13.72 -2.82 25.30
N ALA A 135 14.14 -2.45 26.51
CA ALA A 135 15.45 -2.81 27.06
C ALA A 135 16.64 -2.45 26.14
N GLY A 136 16.56 -1.31 25.43
CA GLY A 136 17.60 -0.84 24.51
C GLY A 136 17.61 -1.52 23.14
N ALA A 137 16.64 -2.40 22.85
CA ALA A 137 16.45 -3.01 21.54
C ALA A 137 15.19 -2.45 20.88
N LYS A 138 15.27 -2.17 19.58
CA LYS A 138 14.10 -1.86 18.77
C LYS A 138 13.33 -3.15 18.47
N GLU A 139 12.10 -3.18 18.96
CA GLU A 139 11.12 -4.25 18.74
C GLU A 139 9.86 -3.69 18.08
N THR A 140 9.01 -4.59 17.58
CA THR A 140 7.81 -4.21 16.83
C THR A 140 6.55 -4.82 17.42
N LEU A 141 5.53 -4.00 17.63
CA LEU A 141 4.19 -4.42 18.05
C LEU A 141 3.19 -4.25 16.91
N GLN A 142 2.47 -5.30 16.52
CA GLN A 142 1.42 -5.18 15.50
C GLN A 142 0.26 -4.32 16.04
N VAL A 143 -0.05 -3.21 15.38
CA VAL A 143 -1.10 -2.25 15.78
C VAL A 143 -2.28 -2.22 14.81
N PHE A 144 -2.09 -2.71 13.59
CA PHE A 144 -3.14 -2.78 12.58
C PHE A 144 -2.96 -4.03 11.72
N THR A 145 -4.09 -4.62 11.33
CA THR A 145 -4.15 -5.66 10.31
C THR A 145 -5.44 -5.50 9.52
N GLY A 146 -5.36 -5.64 8.20
CA GLY A 146 -6.51 -5.51 7.32
C GLY A 146 -6.29 -6.20 5.99
N ASN A 147 -7.24 -7.04 5.59
CA ASN A 147 -7.24 -7.67 4.28
C ASN A 147 -7.65 -6.66 3.22
N PHE A 148 -7.13 -6.81 2.00
CA PHE A 148 -7.58 -6.05 0.84
C PHE A 148 -7.99 -6.99 -0.28
N ARG A 149 -8.97 -6.53 -1.05
CA ARG A 149 -9.33 -7.09 -2.35
C ARG A 149 -9.57 -5.91 -3.26
N ASN A 150 -9.01 -5.97 -4.46
CA ASN A 150 -9.15 -4.94 -5.47
C ASN A 150 -9.49 -5.56 -6.82
N GLN A 151 -10.31 -4.85 -7.58
CA GLN A 151 -10.70 -5.25 -8.93
C GLN A 151 -10.72 -4.02 -9.83
N TYR A 152 -10.16 -4.16 -11.03
CA TYR A 152 -10.05 -3.08 -12.00
C TYR A 152 -10.22 -3.61 -13.43
N PRO A 153 -10.95 -2.92 -14.32
CA PRO A 153 -11.77 -1.73 -14.05
C PRO A 153 -13.01 -2.05 -13.21
N PRO A 154 -13.53 -1.09 -12.43
CA PRO A 154 -14.69 -1.32 -11.56
C PRO A 154 -16.00 -1.60 -12.34
N HIS A 155 -16.06 -1.17 -13.60
CA HIS A 155 -17.23 -1.36 -14.48
C HIS A 155 -17.19 -2.66 -15.28
N GLY A 156 -16.20 -3.52 -15.04
CA GLY A 156 -16.05 -4.84 -15.65
C GLY A 156 -14.87 -4.95 -16.61
N PRO A 157 -14.68 -6.16 -17.19
CA PRO A 157 -13.55 -6.47 -18.05
C PRO A 157 -13.51 -5.62 -19.33
N VAL A 158 -12.31 -5.34 -19.83
CA VAL A 158 -12.10 -4.64 -21.12
C VAL A 158 -11.30 -5.50 -22.10
N PRO A 159 -11.58 -5.45 -23.41
CA PRO A 159 -10.81 -6.18 -24.42
C PRO A 159 -9.31 -5.88 -24.39
N CYS A 160 -8.46 -6.91 -24.52
CA CYS A 160 -7.00 -6.74 -24.49
C CYS A 160 -6.43 -5.94 -25.68
N ASP A 161 -7.19 -5.74 -26.74
CA ASP A 161 -6.84 -4.89 -27.88
C ASP A 161 -7.05 -3.39 -27.61
N SER A 162 -7.78 -3.04 -26.54
CA SER A 162 -8.10 -1.64 -26.20
C SER A 162 -6.91 -0.86 -25.62
N LEU A 163 -5.98 -1.54 -24.93
CA LEU A 163 -4.72 -0.97 -24.45
C LEU A 163 -3.65 -2.05 -24.29
N SER A 164 -2.38 -1.67 -24.31
CA SER A 164 -1.30 -2.63 -24.06
C SER A 164 -1.35 -3.19 -22.63
N ARG A 165 -0.89 -4.44 -22.44
CA ARG A 165 -0.71 -5.08 -21.12
C ARG A 165 -0.04 -4.17 -20.10
N LYS A 166 1.08 -3.54 -20.48
CA LYS A 166 1.86 -2.65 -19.60
C LYS A 166 1.07 -1.41 -19.17
N MET A 167 0.27 -0.84 -20.08
CA MET A 167 -0.60 0.30 -19.73
C MET A 167 -1.72 -0.13 -18.79
N PHE A 168 -2.29 -1.33 -19.00
CA PHE A 168 -3.32 -1.87 -18.13
C PHE A 168 -2.77 -2.16 -16.73
N GLU A 169 -1.64 -2.86 -16.66
CA GLU A 169 -0.94 -3.16 -15.41
C GLU A 169 -0.61 -1.89 -14.63
N LYS A 170 -0.05 -0.87 -15.28
CA LYS A 170 0.20 0.43 -14.64
C LYS A 170 -1.07 1.04 -14.06
N LYS A 171 -2.16 1.09 -14.84
CA LYS A 171 -3.47 1.62 -14.36
C LYS A 171 -4.00 0.82 -13.18
N PHE A 172 -3.82 -0.50 -13.20
CA PHE A 172 -4.28 -1.37 -12.12
C PHE A 172 -3.43 -1.19 -10.86
N VAL A 173 -2.11 -1.09 -10.98
CA VAL A 173 -1.19 -0.80 -9.86
C VAL A 173 -1.49 0.58 -9.28
N ASP A 174 -1.71 1.61 -10.09
CA ASP A 174 -2.09 2.94 -9.64
C ASP A 174 -3.40 2.87 -8.81
N ASN A 175 -4.43 2.18 -9.31
CA ASN A 175 -5.69 1.98 -8.59
C ASN A 175 -5.54 1.16 -7.29
N LEU A 176 -4.72 0.11 -7.30
CA LEU A 176 -4.42 -0.67 -6.10
C LEU A 176 -3.66 0.20 -5.07
N SER A 177 -2.76 1.07 -5.54
CA SER A 177 -1.99 1.96 -4.68
C SER A 177 -2.89 3.00 -3.98
N ASP A 178 -3.94 3.48 -4.65
CA ASP A 178 -4.95 4.34 -4.04
C ASP A 178 -5.66 3.63 -2.88
N ARG A 179 -6.07 2.37 -3.11
CA ARG A 179 -6.74 1.55 -2.09
C ARG A 179 -5.86 1.25 -0.89
N LEU A 180 -4.57 0.98 -1.11
CA LEU A 180 -3.63 0.71 -0.04
C LEU A 180 -3.21 1.99 0.71
N GLY A 181 -2.97 3.08 -0.04
CA GLY A 181 -2.54 4.37 0.50
C GLY A 181 -3.61 5.04 1.37
N SER A 182 -4.89 4.98 0.96
CA SER A 182 -6.00 5.61 1.69
C SER A 182 -6.21 5.08 3.11
N ARG A 183 -5.59 3.95 3.45
CA ARG A 183 -5.57 3.42 4.82
C ARG A 183 -4.78 4.29 5.81
N PHE A 184 -3.91 5.16 5.33
CA PHE A 184 -2.97 5.93 6.16
C PHE A 184 -3.28 7.43 6.28
N TYR A 185 -4.17 7.98 5.45
CA TYR A 185 -4.53 9.41 5.48
C TYR A 185 -6.04 9.62 5.33
N ASP A 186 -6.54 10.69 5.93
CA ASP A 186 -7.96 11.04 5.84
C ASP A 186 -8.29 11.59 4.44
N TYR A 187 -9.28 11.00 3.79
CA TYR A 187 -9.65 11.31 2.40
C TYR A 187 -11.12 11.74 2.30
N ARG A 188 -11.51 12.43 1.22
CA ARG A 188 -12.92 12.68 0.93
C ARG A 188 -13.46 11.58 0.04
N LEU A 189 -14.74 11.23 0.19
CA LEU A 189 -15.40 10.20 -0.64
C LEU A 189 -15.37 10.54 -2.15
N GLY A 190 -15.19 11.80 -2.52
CA GLY A 190 -15.00 12.22 -3.92
C GLY A 190 -13.55 12.17 -4.43
N ASP A 191 -12.58 11.85 -3.57
CA ASP A 191 -11.16 11.68 -3.94
C ASP A 191 -10.85 10.22 -4.36
N GLU A 192 -11.80 9.28 -4.12
CA GLU A 192 -11.79 7.94 -4.72
C GLU A 192 -12.27 8.08 -6.18
N MET A 193 -11.34 8.16 -7.13
CA MET A 193 -11.63 8.17 -8.57
C MET A 193 -10.84 7.09 -9.30
#